data_AF-A0AAW2IVY0-F1
#
_entry.id   AF-A0AAW2IVY0-F1
#
_cell.length_a   1.000
_cell.length_b   1.000
_cell.length_c   1.000
_cell.angle_alpha   90.00
_cell.angle_beta   90.00
_cell.angle_gamma   90.00
#
_symmetry.space_group_name_H-M   'P 1'
#
loop_
_entity.id
_entity.type
_entity.pdbx_description
1 polymer ?
#
loop_
_entity_poly.entity_id
_entity_poly.type
_entity_poly.pdbx_seq_one_letter_code
_entity_poly.pdbx_strand_id
1 'polypeptide(L)'
;MSKNPLTMILETNKFNETNYNDWLRNLRIVLDFENQTYILDKPLPVTLSEGSTPEERVTFERWQEDNRKVRSVVLASMTNDIQKQYDRPR
;
A
#
# COMPACT_ATOMS: atom_id res chain seq x y z
N MET A 1 21.75 -14.05 1.99
CA MET A 1 20.44 -13.92 1.32
C MET A 1 20.55 -12.81 0.29
N SER A 2 20.29 -13.08 -0.98
CA SER A 2 20.16 -12.02 -1.98
C SER A 2 18.93 -11.17 -1.64
N LYS A 3 19.09 -9.85 -1.57
CA LYS A 3 17.95 -8.94 -1.40
C LYS A 3 17.07 -9.02 -2.65
N ASN A 4 15.75 -9.09 -2.47
CA ASN A 4 14.81 -9.01 -3.58
C ASN A 4 15.00 -7.63 -4.27
N PRO A 5 15.15 -7.56 -5.60
CA PRO A 5 15.27 -6.30 -6.32
C PRO A 5 14.16 -5.29 -5.98
N LEU A 6 12.94 -5.77 -5.75
CA LEU A 6 11.78 -4.93 -5.37
C LEU A 6 11.93 -4.33 -3.98
N THR A 7 12.41 -5.11 -2.99
CA THR A 7 12.66 -4.57 -1.65
C THR A 7 13.81 -3.57 -1.67
N MET A 8 14.82 -3.81 -2.52
CA MET A 8 15.97 -2.92 -2.67
C MET A 8 15.58 -1.56 -3.27
N ILE A 9 14.62 -1.52 -4.20
CA ILE A 9 14.09 -0.27 -4.78
C ILE A 9 13.48 0.62 -3.68
N LEU A 10 12.67 0.06 -2.78
CA LEU A 10 12.05 0.81 -1.67
C LEU A 10 13.06 1.20 -0.59
N GLU A 11 14.02 0.33 -0.28
CA GLU A 11 15.08 0.63 0.69
C GLU A 11 15.99 1.78 0.22
N THR A 12 16.31 1.83 -1.08
CA THR A 12 17.21 2.84 -1.66
C THR A 12 16.52 4.20 -1.80
N ASN A 13 15.21 4.21 -2.04
CA ASN A 13 14.42 5.43 -2.28
C ASN A 13 13.32 5.60 -1.22
N LYS A 14 13.69 5.45 0.05
CA LYS A 14 12.77 5.70 1.15
C LYS A 14 12.21 7.11 1.07
N PHE A 15 10.91 7.26 1.34
CA PHE A 15 10.28 8.56 1.38
C PHE A 15 10.92 9.43 2.47
N ASN A 16 11.31 10.65 2.09
CA ASN A 16 12.01 11.60 2.95
C ASN A 16 11.44 13.03 2.87
N GLU A 17 10.15 13.15 2.52
CA GLU A 17 9.43 14.42 2.25
C GLU A 17 9.82 15.15 0.97
N THR A 18 11.08 15.04 0.53
CA THR A 18 11.58 15.77 -0.65
C THR A 18 11.49 14.98 -1.97
N ASN A 19 11.38 13.65 -1.89
CA ASN A 19 11.47 12.74 -3.04
C ASN A 19 10.13 12.10 -3.45
N TYR A 20 9.00 12.77 -3.19
CA TYR A 20 7.67 12.18 -3.35
C TYR A 20 7.44 11.50 -4.71
N ASN A 21 7.81 12.15 -5.81
CA ASN A 21 7.56 11.61 -7.16
C ASN A 21 8.38 10.34 -7.43
N ASP A 22 9.66 10.32 -7.03
CA ASP A 22 10.54 9.17 -7.21
C ASP A 22 10.12 8.00 -6.30
N TRP A 23 9.79 8.32 -5.05
CA TRP A 23 9.24 7.36 -4.10
C TRP A 23 7.93 6.75 -4.62
N LEU A 24 6.98 7.57 -5.08
CA LEU A 24 5.69 7.11 -5.59
C LEU A 24 5.85 6.24 -6.85
N ARG A 25 6.77 6.60 -7.75
CA ARG A 25 7.09 5.79 -8.93
C ARG A 25 7.61 4.40 -8.52
N ASN A 26 8.53 4.36 -7.58
CA ASN A 26 9.11 3.12 -7.05
C ASN A 26 8.07 2.27 -6.30
N LEU A 27 7.22 2.90 -5.50
CA LEU A 27 6.10 2.26 -4.83
C LEU A 27 5.14 1.62 -5.84
N ARG A 28 4.77 2.33 -6.90
CA ARG A 28 3.91 1.81 -7.97
C ARG A 28 4.50 0.58 -8.65
N ILE A 29 5.82 0.55 -8.92
CA ILE A 29 6.48 -0.64 -9.50
C ILE A 29 6.31 -1.86 -8.60
N VAL A 30 6.52 -1.71 -7.29
CA VAL A 30 6.36 -2.82 -6.34
C VAL A 30 4.91 -3.27 -6.22
N LEU A 31 3.96 -2.33 -6.16
CA LEU A 31 2.54 -2.67 -6.09
C LEU A 31 2.02 -3.28 -7.39
N ASP A 32 2.57 -2.90 -8.54
CA ASP A 32 2.18 -3.45 -9.83
C ASP A 32 2.60 -4.91 -9.94
N PHE A 33 3.81 -5.24 -9.44
CA PHE A 33 4.27 -6.61 -9.33
C PHE A 33 3.35 -7.50 -8.47
N GLU A 34 2.73 -6.93 -7.43
CA GLU A 34 1.78 -7.62 -6.55
C GLU A 34 0.32 -7.55 -7.05
N ASN A 35 0.04 -6.92 -8.19
CA ASN A 35 -1.31 -6.61 -8.70
C ASN A 35 -2.17 -5.78 -7.73
N GLN A 36 -1.56 -4.87 -6.97
CA GLN A 36 -2.21 -4.05 -5.94
C GLN A 36 -2.24 -2.56 -6.23
N THR A 37 -1.77 -2.11 -7.41
CA THR A 37 -1.83 -0.69 -7.85
C THR A 37 -3.23 -0.10 -7.77
N TYR A 38 -4.25 -0.92 -8.00
CA TYR A 38 -5.66 -0.52 -7.92
C TYR A 38 -6.07 0.04 -6.55
N ILE A 39 -5.37 -0.31 -5.46
CA ILE A 39 -5.63 0.24 -4.12
C ILE A 39 -5.29 1.73 -4.05
N LEU A 40 -4.31 2.20 -4.84
CA LEU A 40 -3.94 3.62 -4.88
C LEU A 40 -4.87 4.44 -5.77
N ASP A 41 -5.33 3.86 -6.87
CA ASP A 41 -6.04 4.60 -7.91
C ASP A 41 -7.57 4.57 -7.76
N LYS A 42 -8.12 3.52 -7.11
CA LYS A 42 -9.57 3.37 -6.96
C LYS A 42 -10.08 4.03 -5.68
N PRO A 43 -11.29 4.62 -5.73
CA PRO A 43 -11.95 5.06 -4.51
C PRO A 43 -12.23 3.87 -3.58
N LEU A 44 -12.38 4.16 -2.29
CA LEU A 44 -12.81 3.17 -1.30
C LEU A 44 -14.08 2.46 -1.81
N PRO A 45 -14.13 1.11 -1.78
CA PRO A 45 -15.35 0.40 -2.11
C PRO A 45 -16.46 0.84 -1.15
N VAL A 46 -17.69 0.88 -1.68
CA VAL A 46 -18.88 1.23 -0.90
C VAL A 46 -18.97 0.29 0.30
N THR A 47 -19.21 0.87 1.48
CA THR A 47 -19.36 0.12 2.73
C THR A 47 -20.48 -0.91 2.58
N LEU A 48 -20.20 -2.15 2.95
CA LEU A 48 -21.21 -3.21 2.96
C LEU A 48 -22.40 -2.82 3.83
N SER A 49 -23.62 -3.09 3.36
CA SER A 49 -24.86 -2.92 4.11
C SER A 49 -25.52 -4.27 4.38
N GLU A 50 -26.59 -4.30 5.18
CA GLU A 50 -27.36 -5.54 5.43
C GLU A 50 -27.87 -6.17 4.12
N GLY A 51 -28.17 -5.36 3.10
CA GLY A 51 -28.62 -5.82 1.79
C GLY A 51 -27.50 -6.24 0.82
N SER A 52 -26.23 -6.17 1.22
CA SER A 52 -25.13 -6.45 0.31
C SER A 52 -25.02 -7.93 -0.07
N THR A 53 -24.79 -8.19 -1.35
CA THR A 53 -24.72 -9.56 -1.89
C THR A 53 -23.48 -10.29 -1.38
N PRO A 54 -23.47 -11.64 -1.41
CA PRO A 54 -22.27 -12.41 -1.09
C PRO A 54 -21.04 -12.00 -1.90
N GLU A 55 -21.21 -11.67 -3.18
CA GLU A 55 -20.13 -11.25 -4.09
C GLU A 55 -19.55 -9.89 -3.71
N GLU A 56 -20.40 -8.94 -3.30
CA GLU A 56 -19.97 -7.64 -2.77
C GLU A 56 -19.13 -7.82 -1.49
N ARG A 57 -19.58 -8.72 -0.60
CA ARG A 57 -18.88 -9.03 0.66
C ARG A 57 -17.49 -9.60 0.40
N VAL A 58 -17.39 -10.60 -0.48
CA VAL A 58 -16.10 -11.20 -0.88
C VAL A 58 -15.18 -10.16 -1.52
N THR A 59 -15.72 -9.29 -2.38
CA THR A 59 -14.94 -8.23 -3.03
C THR A 59 -14.40 -7.23 -2.00
N PHE A 60 -15.22 -6.84 -1.03
CA PHE A 60 -14.82 -5.93 0.04
C PHE A 60 -13.79 -6.54 0.98
N GLU A 61 -13.92 -7.81 1.35
CA GLU A 61 -12.95 -8.54 2.16
C GLU A 61 -11.58 -8.62 1.48
N ARG A 62 -11.57 -8.96 0.18
CA ARG A 62 -10.34 -8.98 -0.62
C ARG A 62 -9.70 -7.60 -0.70
N TRP A 63 -10.49 -6.56 -0.95
CA TRP A 63 -10.00 -5.18 -0.96
C TRP A 63 -9.39 -4.80 0.40
N GLN A 64 -10.01 -5.19 1.52
CA GLN A 64 -9.46 -4.92 2.85
C GLN A 64 -8.12 -5.62 3.08
N GLU A 65 -7.97 -6.86 2.62
CA GLU A 65 -6.71 -7.59 2.72
C GLU A 65 -5.60 -6.92 1.91
N ASP A 66 -5.88 -6.57 0.65
CA ASP A 66 -4.92 -5.89 -0.21
C ASP A 66 -4.58 -4.50 0.33
N ASN A 67 -5.57 -3.74 0.82
CA ASN A 67 -5.35 -2.46 1.48
C ASN A 67 -4.45 -2.58 2.71
N ARG A 68 -4.59 -3.63 3.54
CA ARG A 68 -3.67 -3.87 4.67
C ARG A 68 -2.23 -4.11 4.18
N LYS A 69 -2.04 -4.90 3.12
CA LYS A 69 -0.72 -5.16 2.52
C LYS A 69 -0.10 -3.87 1.98
N VAL A 70 -0.84 -3.10 1.18
CA VAL A 70 -0.37 -1.82 0.62
C VAL A 70 0.01 -0.83 1.71
N ARG A 71 -0.79 -0.70 2.77
CA ARG A 71 -0.45 0.15 3.93
C ARG A 71 0.87 -0.24 4.57
N SER A 72 1.13 -1.53 4.75
CA SER A 72 2.41 -2.02 5.28
C SER A 72 3.58 -1.67 4.37
N VAL A 73 3.43 -1.82 3.05
CA VAL A 73 4.46 -1.46 2.07
C VAL A 73 4.75 0.05 2.09
N VAL A 74 3.69 0.87 2.11
CA VAL A 74 3.80 2.33 2.20
C VAL A 74 4.60 2.73 3.45
N LEU A 75 4.24 2.22 4.62
CA LEU A 75 4.93 2.53 5.88
C LEU A 75 6.40 2.04 5.86
N ALA A 76 6.66 0.82 5.39
CA ALA A 76 8.01 0.26 5.32
C ALA A 76 8.93 1.02 4.34
N SER A 77 8.34 1.65 3.32
CA SER A 77 9.04 2.46 2.33
C SER A 77 9.33 3.89 2.79
N MET A 78 8.99 4.27 4.02
CA MET A 78 9.28 5.58 4.59
C MET A 78 10.57 5.55 5.43
N THR A 79 11.18 6.71 5.60
CA THR A 79 12.20 6.90 6.65
C THR A 79 11.56 6.71 8.04
N ASN A 80 12.36 6.28 9.02
CA ASN A 80 11.84 5.95 10.36
C ASN A 80 11.13 7.12 11.03
N ASP A 81 11.60 8.35 10.81
CA ASP A 81 11.02 9.54 11.43
C ASP A 81 9.63 9.85 10.86
N ILE A 82 9.44 9.68 9.55
CA ILE A 82 8.14 9.82 8.89
C ILE A 82 7.23 8.67 9.28
N GLN A 83 7.74 7.43 9.27
CA GLN A 83 6.96 6.24 9.64
C GLN A 83 6.33 6.41 11.04
N LYS A 84 7.10 6.88 12.04
CA LYS A 84 6.58 7.13 13.40
C LYS A 84 5.44 8.16 13.47
N GLN A 85 5.35 9.07 12.51
CA GLN A 85 4.24 10.03 12.45
C GLN A 85 2.94 9.34 12.00
N TYR A 86 3.03 8.36 11.10
CA TYR A 86 1.88 7.70 10.47
C TYR A 86 1.55 6.31 11.04
N ASP A 87 2.45 5.70 11.80
CA ASP A 87 2.28 4.40 12.47
C ASP A 87 1.55 4.51 13.82
N ARG A 88 0.88 5.64 14.10
CA ARG A 88 0.11 5.77 15.33
C ARG A 88 -1.13 4.85 15.26
N PRO A 89 -1.38 4.03 16.30
CA PRO A 89 -2.63 3.29 16.39
C PRO A 89 -3.78 4.30 16.43
N ARG A 90 -4.78 4.11 15.57
CA ARG A 90 -6.07 4.81 15.69
C ARG A 90 -6.86 4.24 16.84
#